data_AF-A0A965IAN9-F1
#
_entry.id   AF-A0A965IAN9-F1
#
_cell.length_a   1.000
_cell.length_b   1.000
_cell.length_c   1.000
_cell.angle_alpha   90.00
_cell.angle_beta   90.00
_cell.angle_gamma   90.00
#
_symmetry.space_group_name_H-M   'P 1'
#
loop_
_entity.id
_entity.type
_entity.pdbx_description
1 polymer ?
#
loop_
_entity_poly.entity_id
_entity_poly.type
_entity_poly.pdbx_seq_one_letter_code
_entity_poly.pdbx_strand_id
1 'polypeptide(L)'
;MTFIVSNEYVLPVDYRALASWQRRQVREQYVREQDGKCSHCQEPLSGNASKEVMSKPLNKRLFPENFFKHPVHLHHSHENGMTIGAVHCHCNAVLWQYHGE
;
A
#
# COMPACT_ATOMS: atom_id res chain seq x y z
N MET A 1 12.97 -20.33 26.04
CA MET A 1 13.53 -20.06 24.70
C MET A 1 12.34 -19.74 23.80
N THR A 2 12.09 -18.46 23.57
CA THR A 2 10.96 -17.97 22.76
C THR A 2 11.25 -18.28 21.30
N PHE A 3 10.44 -19.16 20.70
CA PHE A 3 10.52 -19.49 19.28
C PHE A 3 10.14 -18.26 18.47
N ILE A 4 11.08 -17.70 17.70
CA ILE A 4 10.73 -16.71 16.68
C ILE A 4 10.12 -17.45 15.50
N VAL A 5 8.90 -17.03 15.19
CA VAL A 5 7.96 -17.53 14.19
C VAL A 5 8.25 -16.79 12.88
N SER A 6 9.26 -17.16 12.12
CA SER A 6 9.65 -16.35 10.94
C SER A 6 8.72 -16.62 9.75
N ASN A 7 7.57 -15.93 9.72
CA ASN A 7 6.64 -15.84 8.59
C ASN A 7 6.83 -14.49 7.86
N GLU A 8 8.08 -14.04 7.75
CA GLU A 8 8.45 -12.74 7.20
C GLU A 8 9.04 -12.90 5.79
N TYR A 9 8.69 -11.96 4.92
CA TYR A 9 9.21 -11.86 3.57
C TYR A 9 10.50 -11.04 3.55
N VAL A 10 11.44 -11.38 2.67
CA VAL A 10 12.56 -10.47 2.34
C VAL A 10 12.02 -9.40 1.39
N LEU A 11 11.86 -8.17 1.87
CA LEU A 11 11.33 -7.05 1.09
C LEU A 11 12.44 -6.31 0.32
N PRO A 12 12.14 -5.73 -0.87
CA PRO A 12 10.87 -5.81 -1.57
C PRO A 12 10.67 -7.15 -2.27
N VAL A 13 9.42 -7.52 -2.53
CA VAL A 13 9.03 -8.75 -3.27
C VAL A 13 8.31 -8.40 -4.57
N ASP A 14 8.36 -9.28 -5.57
CA ASP A 14 7.61 -9.06 -6.82
C ASP A 14 6.11 -9.29 -6.58
N TYR A 15 5.32 -8.22 -6.65
CA TYR A 15 3.87 -8.23 -6.46
C TYR A 15 3.15 -9.21 -7.41
N ARG A 16 3.68 -9.39 -8.62
CA ARG A 16 3.10 -10.24 -9.67
C ARG A 16 3.19 -11.72 -9.32
N ALA A 17 4.18 -12.10 -8.51
CA ALA A 17 4.39 -13.46 -8.05
C ALA A 17 3.56 -13.83 -6.82
N LEU A 18 2.89 -12.86 -6.17
CA LEU A 18 2.16 -13.08 -4.93
C LEU A 18 0.68 -13.43 -5.17
N ALA A 19 0.21 -14.47 -4.48
CA ALA A 19 -1.20 -14.71 -4.27
C ALA A 19 -1.84 -13.64 -3.36
N SER A 20 -3.17 -13.51 -3.40
CA SER A 20 -3.90 -12.48 -2.65
C SER A 20 -3.64 -12.51 -1.13
N TRP A 21 -3.56 -13.70 -0.53
CA TRP A 21 -3.25 -13.87 0.90
C TRP A 21 -1.80 -13.46 1.23
N GLN A 22 -0.86 -13.69 0.32
CA GLN A 22 0.54 -13.28 0.48
C GLN A 22 0.67 -11.76 0.40
N ARG A 23 -0.04 -11.11 -0.53
CA ARG A 23 -0.11 -9.64 -0.62
C ARG A 23 -0.61 -9.02 0.68
N ARG A 24 -1.57 -9.66 1.34
CA ARG A 24 -2.05 -9.23 2.65
C ARG A 24 -0.94 -9.32 3.70
N GLN A 25 -0.21 -10.43 3.78
CA GLN A 25 0.89 -10.60 4.73
C GLN A 25 2.03 -9.60 4.50
N VAL A 26 2.41 -9.40 3.23
CA VAL A 26 3.42 -8.42 2.82
C VAL A 26 2.97 -6.99 3.20
N ARG A 27 1.70 -6.64 2.95
CA ARG A 27 1.14 -5.35 3.39
C ARG A 27 1.21 -5.20 4.92
N GLU A 28 0.82 -6.23 5.67
CA GLU A 28 0.86 -6.20 7.14
C GLU A 28 2.31 -6.09 7.65
N GLN A 29 3.29 -6.68 6.95
CA GLN A 29 4.71 -6.51 7.26
C GLN A 29 5.18 -5.07 6.98
N TYR A 30 4.87 -4.50 5.82
CA TYR A 30 5.16 -3.09 5.53
C TYR A 30 4.51 -2.14 6.55
N VAL A 31 3.28 -2.41 6.99
CA VAL A 31 2.64 -1.61 8.05
C VAL A 31 3.49 -1.61 9.32
N ARG A 32 4.07 -2.76 9.71
CA ARG A 32 4.97 -2.84 10.88
C ARG A 32 6.30 -2.13 10.63
N GLU A 33 6.95 -2.40 9.51
CA GLU A 33 8.27 -1.82 9.17
C GLU A 33 8.22 -0.31 8.90
N GLN A 34 7.06 0.21 8.51
CA GLN A 34 6.83 1.65 8.31
C GLN A 34 6.31 2.34 9.58
N ASP A 35 6.37 1.71 10.76
CA ASP A 35 5.84 2.25 12.03
C ASP A 35 4.37 2.70 11.92
N GLY A 36 3.57 1.99 11.13
CA GLY A 36 2.17 2.32 10.88
C GLY A 36 1.95 3.59 10.05
N LYS A 37 2.98 4.14 9.41
CA LYS A 37 2.88 5.34 8.55
C LYS A 37 2.77 4.97 7.08
N CYS A 38 2.08 5.81 6.32
CA CYS A 38 1.96 5.67 4.88
C CYS A 38 3.28 5.99 4.19
N SER A 39 3.79 5.11 3.33
CA SER A 39 5.07 5.33 2.66
C SER A 39 5.06 6.54 1.71
N HIS A 40 3.89 6.96 1.23
CA HIS A 40 3.75 8.12 0.35
C HIS A 40 3.64 9.45 1.09
N CYS A 41 2.67 9.58 2.01
CA CYS A 41 2.35 10.87 2.64
C CYS A 41 2.84 11.00 4.09
N GLN A 42 3.45 9.93 4.65
CA GLN A 42 4.01 9.86 6.02
C GLN A 42 3.00 10.03 7.17
N GLU A 43 1.71 10.23 6.88
CA GLU A 43 0.64 10.24 7.88
C GLU A 43 0.30 8.82 8.38
N PRO A 44 -0.27 8.67 9.59
CA PRO A 44 -0.67 7.37 10.12
C PRO A 44 -1.68 6.63 9.21
N LEU A 45 -1.40 5.36 8.90
CA LEU A 45 -2.27 4.48 8.09
C LEU A 45 -3.63 4.18 8.74
N SER A 46 -3.74 4.37 10.06
CA SER A 46 -5.00 4.26 10.80
C SER A 46 -5.94 5.45 10.59
N GLY A 47 -5.44 6.56 10.04
CA GLY A 47 -6.20 7.77 9.77
C GLY A 47 -6.38 8.05 8.29
N ASN A 48 -6.73 9.31 7.99
CA ASN A 48 -6.77 9.79 6.62
C ASN A 48 -5.36 10.05 6.07
N ALA A 49 -5.25 10.10 4.73
CA ALA A 49 -4.06 10.62 4.08
C ALA A 49 -3.88 12.12 4.39
N SER A 50 -2.71 12.66 4.03
CA SER A 50 -2.40 14.08 4.21
C SER A 50 -3.46 14.97 3.55
N LYS A 51 -3.63 16.19 4.08
CA LYS A 51 -4.58 17.17 3.52
C LYS A 51 -4.35 17.42 2.03
N GLU A 52 -3.09 17.44 1.60
CA GLU A 52 -2.72 17.60 0.19
C GLU A 52 -3.31 16.47 -0.67
N VAL A 53 -3.09 15.22 -0.28
CA VAL A 53 -3.65 14.05 -0.99
C VAL A 53 -5.17 14.09 -0.99
N MET A 54 -5.78 14.36 0.16
CA MET A 54 -7.24 14.39 0.31
C MET A 54 -7.90 15.53 -0.48
N SER A 55 -7.15 16.57 -0.85
CA SER A 55 -7.64 17.70 -1.65
C SER A 55 -7.64 17.45 -3.16
N LYS A 56 -6.93 16.41 -3.64
CA LYS A 56 -6.83 16.11 -5.07
C LYS A 56 -8.11 15.43 -5.58
N PRO A 57 -8.72 15.90 -6.69
CA PRO A 57 -9.96 15.34 -7.21
C PRO A 57 -9.74 13.98 -7.90
N LEU A 58 -10.31 12.92 -7.33
CA LEU A 58 -10.21 11.56 -7.88
C LEU A 58 -11.40 11.22 -8.77
N ASN A 59 -11.14 10.82 -10.01
CA ASN A 59 -12.13 10.21 -10.89
C ASN A 59 -12.33 8.75 -10.49
N LYS A 60 -13.34 8.50 -9.65
CA LYS A 60 -13.62 7.17 -9.09
C LYS A 60 -13.86 6.07 -10.14
N ARG A 61 -14.17 6.42 -11.39
CA ARG A 61 -14.38 5.47 -12.50
C ARG A 61 -13.09 4.80 -12.99
N LEU A 62 -11.92 5.34 -12.62
CA LEU A 62 -10.63 4.77 -12.99
C LEU A 62 -10.23 3.57 -12.11
N PHE A 63 -10.88 3.40 -10.95
CA PHE A 63 -10.49 2.40 -9.96
C PHE A 63 -11.46 1.22 -9.93
N PRO A 64 -10.98 0.02 -9.55
CA PRO A 64 -11.84 -1.15 -9.37
C PRO A 64 -12.99 -0.91 -8.39
N GLU A 65 -14.07 -1.67 -8.57
CA GLU A 65 -15.16 -1.73 -7.60
C GLU A 65 -14.59 -2.12 -6.22
N ASN A 66 -14.98 -1.38 -5.18
CA ASN A 66 -14.49 -1.54 -3.80
C ASN A 66 -13.08 -1.03 -3.49
N PHE A 67 -12.36 -0.40 -4.44
CA PHE A 67 -11.02 0.15 -4.19
C PHE A 67 -10.96 1.01 -2.91
N PHE A 68 -11.92 1.94 -2.75
CA PHE A 68 -12.00 2.83 -1.58
C PHE A 68 -12.58 2.18 -0.31
N LYS A 69 -13.10 0.94 -0.37
CA LYS A 69 -13.53 0.18 0.81
C LYS A 69 -12.34 -0.40 1.58
N HIS A 70 -11.17 -0.54 0.94
CA HIS A 70 -9.94 -1.01 1.56
C HIS A 70 -9.05 0.20 1.87
N PRO A 71 -8.87 0.60 3.14
CA PRO A 71 -8.22 1.87 3.48
C PRO A 71 -6.70 1.86 3.26
N VAL A 72 -6.07 0.69 3.27
CA VAL A 72 -4.62 0.52 3.07
C VAL A 72 -4.35 -0.46 1.94
N HIS A 73 -3.54 -0.02 0.98
CA HIS A 73 -3.13 -0.80 -0.20
C HIS A 73 -1.65 -1.13 -0.15
N LEU A 74 -1.28 -2.23 -0.79
CA LEU A 74 0.13 -2.56 -1.05
C LEU A 74 0.52 -1.93 -2.38
N HIS A 75 1.27 -0.84 -2.32
CA HIS A 75 1.78 -0.17 -3.50
C HIS A 75 3.01 -0.91 -4.03
N HIS A 76 3.18 -0.90 -5.35
CA HIS A 76 4.26 -1.56 -6.07
C HIS A 76 4.56 -0.77 -7.33
N SER A 77 5.79 -0.86 -7.82
CA SER A 77 6.20 -0.23 -9.06
C SER A 77 5.55 -0.94 -10.25
N HIS A 78 4.94 -0.17 -11.14
CA HIS A 78 4.42 -0.69 -12.41
C HIS A 78 5.52 -1.00 -13.44
N GLU A 79 6.75 -0.53 -13.25
CA GLU A 79 7.88 -0.81 -14.16
C GLU A 79 8.47 -2.20 -13.93
N ASN A 80 8.78 -2.54 -12.67
CA ASN A 80 9.48 -3.78 -12.33
C ASN A 80 8.67 -4.74 -11.46
N GLY A 81 7.48 -4.34 -11.01
CA GLY A 81 6.58 -5.17 -10.19
C GLY A 81 6.95 -5.24 -8.71
N MET A 82 8.05 -4.60 -8.27
CA MET A 82 8.51 -4.70 -6.89
C MET A 82 7.63 -3.90 -5.94
N THR A 83 7.30 -4.49 -4.80
CA THR A 83 6.55 -3.80 -3.74
C THR A 83 7.32 -2.61 -3.19
N ILE A 84 6.61 -1.52 -2.93
CA ILE A 84 7.21 -0.28 -2.41
C ILE A 84 6.81 -0.10 -0.94
N GLY A 85 5.53 -0.30 -0.61
CA GLY A 85 5.07 -0.14 0.76
C GLY A 85 3.56 -0.14 0.95
N ALA A 86 3.15 -0.02 2.21
CA ALA A 86 1.76 0.19 2.59
C ALA A 86 1.39 1.67 2.49
N VAL A 87 0.30 1.97 1.78
CA VAL A 87 -0.19 3.35 1.53
C VAL A 87 -1.69 3.46 1.81
N HIS A 88 -2.18 4.66 2.13
CA HIS A 88 -3.63 4.91 2.15
C HIS A 88 -4.23 4.68 0.76
N CYS A 89 -5.51 4.31 0.69
CA CYS A 89 -6.24 4.19 -0.58
C CYS A 89 -6.26 5.48 -1.38
N HIS A 90 -6.39 6.64 -0.72
CA HIS A 90 -6.35 7.94 -1.41
C HIS A 90 -4.95 8.26 -1.95
N CYS A 91 -3.88 7.91 -1.22
CA CYS A 91 -2.52 8.04 -1.72
C CYS A 91 -2.30 7.16 -2.95
N ASN A 92 -2.74 5.90 -2.90
CA ASN A 92 -2.63 4.98 -4.03
C ASN A 92 -3.43 5.48 -5.25
N ALA A 93 -4.65 6.01 -5.03
CA ALA A 93 -5.44 6.58 -6.10
C ALA A 93 -4.80 7.82 -6.74
N VAL A 94 -4.14 8.68 -5.95
CA VAL A 94 -3.41 9.84 -6.45
C VAL A 94 -2.20 9.40 -7.28
N LEU A 95 -1.41 8.45 -6.79
CA LEU A 95 -0.29 7.87 -7.50
C LEU A 95 -0.73 7.30 -8.86
N TRP A 96 -1.81 6.52 -8.87
CA TRP A 96 -2.38 6.01 -10.11
C TRP A 96 -2.84 7.10 -11.05
N GLN A 97 -3.75 7.97 -10.61
CA GLN A 97 -4.40 8.91 -11.53
C GLN A 97 -3.44 9.98 -12.07
N TYR A 98 -2.45 10.41 -11.27
CA TYR A 98 -1.62 11.57 -11.61
C TYR A 98 -0.18 11.22 -11.97
N HIS A 99 0.32 10.06 -11.56
CA HIS A 99 1.74 9.70 -11.67
C HIS A 99 2.00 8.43 -12.49
N GLY A 100 0.96 7.73 -12.96
CA GLY A 100 1.10 6.51 -13.77
C GLY A 100 1.49 5.27 -12.95
N GLU A 101 1.28 5.34 -11.64
CA GLU A 101 1.67 4.37 -10.60
C GLU A 101 0.50 3.53 -10.06
#